data_AF-A0A099PG13-F1
#
_entry.id   AF-A0A099PG13-F1
#
_cell.length_a   1.000
_cell.length_b   1.000
_cell.length_c   1.000
_cell.angle_alpha   90.00
_cell.angle_beta   90.00
_cell.angle_gamma   90.00
#
_symmetry.space_group_name_H-M   'P 1'
#
loop_
_entity.id
_entity.type
_entity.pdbx_description
1 polymer ?
#
loop_
_entity_poly.entity_id
_entity_poly.type
_entity_poly.pdbx_seq_one_letter_code
_entity_poly.pdbx_strand_id
1 'polypeptide(L)' 'MFVKVTKSGPRKYVQLVEAYRDKNGRPKQRTISMLGRLDQLGDDLESVVEGLCRITDRVLPDKPDVESYLVFCGGSLL' A
#
# COMPACT_ATOMS: atom_id res chain seq x y z
N MET A 1 -5.24 -6.16 -4.71
CA MET A 1 -4.85 -5.45 -3.47
C MET A 1 -3.92 -4.31 -3.83
N PHE A 2 -3.84 -3.27 -3.00
CA PHE A 2 -2.95 -2.13 -3.21
C PHE A 2 -2.51 -1.53 -1.86
N VAL A 3 -1.41 -0.78 -1.87
CA VAL A 3 -0.92 -0.04 -0.71
C VAL A 3 -1.59 1.33 -0.68
N LYS A 4 -2.18 1.69 0.46
CA LYS A 4 -2.81 2.99 0.70
C LYS A 4 -2.07 3.73 1.80
N VAL A 5 -1.72 4.99 1.57
CA VAL A 5 -1.20 5.87 2.61
C VAL A 5 -2.33 6.77 3.12
N THR A 6 -2.55 6.78 4.43
CA THR A 6 -3.53 7.65 5.09
C THR A 6 -2.83 8.63 6.02
N LYS A 7 -3.45 9.78 6.29
CA LYS A 7 -2.90 10.84 7.16
C LYS A 7 -3.80 11.02 8.39
N SER A 8 -3.18 11.16 9.56
CA SER A 8 -3.83 11.54 10.81
C SER A 8 -2.96 12.55 11.54
N GLY A 9 -3.40 13.82 11.56
CA GLY A 9 -2.60 14.95 12.03
C GLY A 9 -1.24 15.03 11.31
N PRO A 10 -0.11 15.05 12.02
CA PRO A 10 1.22 15.08 11.40
C PRO A 10 1.70 13.71 10.90
N ARG A 11 0.99 12.62 11.22
CA ARG A 11 1.45 11.23 10.97
C ARG A 11 0.87 10.66 9.68
N LYS A 12 1.66 9.84 9.00
CA LYS A 12 1.24 9.04 7.84
C LYS A 12 1.28 7.56 8.19
N TYR A 13 0.30 6.80 7.70
CA TYR A 13 0.15 5.37 7.98
C TYR A 13 -0.01 4.57 6.69
N VAL A 14 0.59 3.39 6.65
CA VAL A 14 0.56 2.48 5.49
C VAL A 14 -0.46 1.38 5.74
N GLN A 15 -1.33 1.14 4.76
CA GLN A 15 -2.38 0.13 4.80
C GLN A 15 -2.27 -0.80 3.59
N LEU A 16 -2.47 -2.09 3.82
CA LEU A 16 -2.78 -3.03 2.75
C LEU A 16 -4.30 -3.06 2.56
N VAL A 17 -4.75 -2.78 1.35
CA VAL A 17 -6.18 -2.68 1.02
C VAL A 17 -6.53 -3.66 -0.07
N GLU A 18 -7.70 -4.29 0.06
CA GLU A 18 -8.28 -5.15 -0.97
C GLU A 18 -9.50 -4.46 -1.57
N ALA A 19 -9.57 -4.44 -2.90
CA ALA A 19 -10.79 -4.11 -3.63
C ALA A 19 -11.55 -5.41 -3.92
N TYR A 20 -12.86 -5.41 -3.68
CA TYR A 20 -13.74 -6.56 -3.88
C TYR A 20 -15.12 -6.09 -4.34
N ARG A 21 -16.01 -7.01 -4.74
CA ARG A 21 -17.42 -6.71 -5.03
C ARG A 21 -18.30 -7.32 -3.95
N ASP A 22 -19.30 -6.57 -3.49
CA ASP A 22 -20.28 -7.12 -2.55
C ASP A 22 -21.27 -8.06 -3.23
N LYS A 23 -22.19 -8.65 -2.44
CA LYS A 23 -23.22 -9.57 -2.94
C LYS A 23 -24.14 -8.99 -4.03
N ASN A 24 -24.21 -7.66 -4.13
CA ASN A 24 -24.99 -6.95 -5.14
C ASN A 24 -24.12 -6.51 -6.33
N GLY A 25 -22.88 -6.99 -6.42
CA GLY A 25 -21.91 -6.64 -7.46
C GLY A 25 -21.29 -5.25 -7.32
N ARG A 26 -21.56 -4.50 -6.24
CA ARG A 26 -21.06 -3.13 -6.08
C ARG A 26 -19.58 -3.15 -5.70
N PRO A 27 -18.71 -2.33 -6.32
CA PRO A 27 -17.31 -2.24 -5.94
C PRO A 27 -17.17 -1.68 -4.51
N LYS A 28 -16.35 -2.36 -3.72
CA LYS A 28 -16.04 -2.03 -2.32
C LYS A 28 -14.55 -2.18 -2.08
N GLN A 29 -14.09 -1.59 -0.99
CA GLN A 29 -12.72 -1.72 -0.52
C GLN A 29 -12.75 -2.02 0.98
N ARG A 30 -11.81 -2.83 1.46
CA ARG A 30 -11.58 -3.08 2.88
C ARG A 30 -10.10 -3.05 3.20
N THR A 31 -9.76 -2.50 4.36
CA THR A 31 -8.40 -2.57 4.89
C THR A 31 -8.15 -3.99 5.38
N ILE A 32 -7.11 -4.64 4.85
CA ILE A 32 -6.67 -5.97 5.24
C ILE A 32 -5.75 -5.88 6.46
N SER A 33 -4.82 -4.93 6.44
CA SER A 33 -3.93 -4.67 7.57
C SER A 33 -3.45 -3.22 7.60
N MET A 34 -3.18 -2.74 8.81
CA MET A 34 -2.41 -1.52 9.05
C MET A 34 -0.96 -1.96 9.26
N LEU A 35 -0.07 -1.62 8.33
CA LEU A 35 1.34 -2.02 8.42
C LEU A 35 2.08 -1.19 9.46
N GLY A 36 1.73 0.08 9.60
CA GLY A 36 2.32 0.94 10.62
C GLY A 36 2.43 2.38 10.18
N ARG A 37 3.20 3.16 10.94
CA ARG A 37 3.52 4.55 10.62
C ARG A 37 4.64 4.60 9.59
N LEU A 38 4.45 5.39 8.54
CA LEU A 38 5.39 5.47 7.42
C LEU A 38 6.79 5.90 7.86
N ASP A 39 6.89 6.81 8.83
CA ASP A 39 8.15 7.32 9.37
C ASP A 39 8.84 6.35 10.36
N GLN A 40 8.18 5.25 10.73
CA GLN A 40 8.70 4.25 11.67
C GLN A 40 8.97 2.90 11.01
N LEU A 41 8.49 2.69 9.77
CA LEU A 41 8.57 1.40 9.09
C LEU A 41 9.97 1.06 8.54
N GLY A 42 10.84 2.06 8.38
CA GLY A 42 12.30 1.91 8.17
C GLY A 42 12.73 0.67 7.37
N ASP A 43 13.71 -0.04 7.94
CA ASP A 43 14.33 -1.25 7.36
C ASP A 43 13.45 -2.50 7.51
N ASP A 44 12.51 -2.52 8.46
CA ASP A 44 11.61 -3.66 8.69
C ASP A 44 10.74 -3.94 7.45
N LEU A 45 10.31 -2.88 6.76
CA LEU A 45 9.52 -3.03 5.54
C LEU A 45 10.36 -3.57 4.38
N GLU A 46 11.66 -3.26 4.31
CA GLU A 46 12.57 -3.80 3.29
C GLU A 46 12.65 -5.33 3.40
N SER A 47 12.78 -5.86 4.63
CA SER A 47 12.78 -7.30 4.88
C SER A 47 11.50 -7.99 4.41
N VAL A 48 10.35 -7.31 4.53
CA VAL A 48 9.06 -7.82 4.01
C VAL A 48 9.06 -7.82 2.49
N VAL A 49 9.51 -6.74 1.84
CA VAL A 49 9.58 -6.65 0.38
C VAL A 49 10.50 -7.74 -0.18
N GLU A 50 11.69 -7.92 0.40
CA GLU A 50 12.60 -9.00 0.03
C GLU A 50 11.96 -10.38 0.18
N GLY A 51 11.27 -10.66 1.29
CA GLY A 51 10.56 -11.91 1.50
C GLY A 51 9.48 -12.16 0.44
N LEU A 52 8.71 -11.13 0.08
CA LEU A 52 7.70 -11.22 -0.98
C LEU A 52 8.33 -11.46 -2.36
N CYS A 53 9.45 -10.80 -2.66
CA CYS A 53 10.21 -11.03 -3.89
C CYS A 53 10.71 -12.47 -3.99
N ARG A 54 11.28 -13.02 -2.91
CA ARG A 54 11.75 -14.42 -2.85
C ARG A 54 10.62 -15.43 -3.08
N ILE A 55 9.43 -15.19 -2.52
CA ILE A 55 8.29 -16.12 -2.67
C ILE A 55 7.65 -16.02 -4.06
N THR A 56 7.76 -14.86 -4.73
CA THR A 56 7.12 -14.61 -6.02
C THR A 56 8.07 -14.76 -7.21
N ASP A 57 9.32 -15.18 -6.99
CA ASP A 57 10.40 -15.21 -7.97
C ASP A 57 10.55 -13.87 -8.73
N ARG A 58 10.46 -12.76 -7.98
CA ARG A 58 10.62 -11.39 -8.51
C ARG A 58 11.91 -10.77 -8.02
N VAL A 59 12.49 -9.91 -8.86
CA VAL A 59 13.60 -9.05 -8.48
C VAL A 59 13.05 -7.78 -7.84
N LEU A 60 13.77 -7.24 -6.86
CA LEU A 60 13.44 -5.92 -6.30
C LEU A 60 13.45 -4.88 -7.42
N PRO A 61 12.40 -4.06 -7.56
CA PRO A 61 12.45 -2.93 -8.47
C PRO A 61 13.52 -1.94 -8.00
N ASP A 62 14.22 -1.30 -8.94
CA ASP A 62 15.07 -0.15 -8.61
C ASP A 62 14.23 0.88 -7.86
N LYS A 63 14.80 1.45 -6.79
CA LYS A 63 14.09 2.34 -5.86
C LYS A 63 13.38 3.44 -6.66
N PRO A 64 12.03 3.45 -6.73
CA PRO A 64 11.33 4.49 -7.46
C PRO A 64 11.42 5.81 -6.71
N ASP A 65 11.43 6.93 -7.43
CA ASP A 65 11.27 8.25 -6.84
C ASP A 65 9.94 8.29 -6.07
N VAL A 66 10.03 8.48 -4.75
CA VAL A 66 8.97 8.33 -3.74
C VAL A 66 7.74 9.21 -4.04
N GLU A 67 7.87 10.19 -4.93
CA GLU A 67 6.86 11.15 -5.34
C GLU A 67 5.70 10.52 -6.14
N SER A 68 5.94 9.37 -6.79
CA SER A 68 4.97 8.72 -7.70
C SER A 68 3.84 7.93 -6.98
N TYR A 69 4.00 7.57 -5.70
CA TYR A 69 2.98 6.82 -4.94
C TYR A 69 1.85 7.70 -4.36
N LEU A 70 2.04 9.02 -4.29
CA LEU A 70 1.02 9.94 -3.76
C LEU A 70 -0.10 10.25 -4.76
N VAL A 71 0.08 9.92 -6.05
CA VAL A 71 -0.86 10.25 -7.13
C VAL A 71 -2.17 9.45 -7.03
N PHE A 72 -2.19 8.29 -6.38
CA PHE A 72 -3.40 7.46 -6.28
C PHE A 72 -4.38 7.84 -5.16
N CYS A 73 -4.10 8.90 -4.38
CA CYS A 73 -4.95 9.27 -3.24
C CYS A 73 -5.89 10.46 -3.51
N GLY A 74 -6.09 10.87 -4.79
CA GLY A 74 -6.81 12.12 -5.06
C GLY A 74 -7.47 12.31 -6.44
N GLY A 75 -7.94 11.27 -7.14
CA GLY A 75 -8.65 11.50 -8.40
C GLY A 75 -9.60 10.38 -8.78
N SER A 76 -10.88 10.73 -8.97
CA SER A 76 -11.83 9.95 -9.76
C SER A 76 -11.18 9.44 -11.03
N LEU A 77 -11.37 8.16 -11.35
CA LEU A 77 -11.50 7.76 -12.74
C LEU A 77 -12.91 8.22 -13.18
N LEU A 78 -12.98 9.48 -13.60
CA LEU A 78 -13.94 10.19 -14.46
C LEU A 78 -13.73 11.69 -14.28
#